data_AF-A0A955GVS6-F1
#
_entry.id   AF-A0A955GVS6-F1
#
_cell.length_a   1.000
_cell.length_b   1.000
_cell.length_c   1.000
_cell.angle_alpha   90.00
_cell.angle_beta   90.00
_cell.angle_gamma   90.00
#
_symmetry.space_group_name_H-M   'P 1'
#
loop_
_entity.id
_entity.type
_entity.pdbx_description
1 polymer ?
#
loop_
_entity_poly.entity_id
_entity_poly.type
_entity_poly.pdbx_seq_one_letter_code
_entity_poly.pdbx_strand_id
1 'polypeptide(L)'
;MSSKQTLVIVESPAKAKTIEKYLGKGYKVLSSIGHVRDLPKTNKDAVDVDGGFVPRYIVSPGKHKVIEGLQHAAEKADEVLLASDPDREGEAIAWHVAELLKKHNKNLKRVAFNEITEDAIKEAIAHPRKIDMHLKEAQEARRVLDRLVGYDLSGLIWKKVRYGLSAGRVQSPALRIVMEREREIRAFIPEDYFVLTAHLKDKKAIIPFTCTVEPSEQKEADRIKKVGEKHDWEIKEVKESEAKRAPRPPFTTSTLQQTASTRLGFSPSRTMGAAQKLYEAGHITYMRTDSTNLSAQAQKQIIAMLHKEHGKEYVQPRSYKSKSKNAQEAHEAVRPTNFAKKSAGSTGDQKALYELIFERAVASQMADATLKRTKLITNVTDSAETIPDFAVNGSRVIFDGWLKVDTRARGEDTEVPKLQKGDTLSCKEVAIEAKQTQPPGRYSEAGLIKELEKRGIGRPSTYASIMNTIVQRGYVEKDGRTLIPTDTGDVVSTFLEEHFTDYISDDFTSEMEDELDEIASGEREYVKTLSDFYKPFTKAVAAKE
;
A
#
# COMPACT_ATOMS: atom_id res chain seq x y z
N MET A 1 -32.64 39.85 12.02
CA MET A 1 -32.82 38.41 11.72
C MET A 1 -31.61 37.69 12.26
N SER A 2 -31.79 36.73 13.18
CA SER A 2 -30.67 35.91 13.66
C SER A 2 -30.07 35.18 12.45
N SER A 3 -28.78 35.35 12.18
CA SER A 3 -28.10 34.58 11.14
C SER A 3 -28.20 33.09 11.48
N LYS A 4 -28.70 32.26 10.56
CA LYS A 4 -28.72 30.81 10.75
C LYS A 4 -27.34 30.31 11.18
N GLN A 5 -27.31 29.49 12.22
CA GLN A 5 -26.09 28.93 12.79
C GLN A 5 -26.04 27.43 12.49
N THR A 6 -25.09 27.02 11.64
CA THR A 6 -24.88 25.61 11.25
C THR A 6 -23.74 25.02 12.07
N LEU A 7 -23.97 23.87 12.71
CA LEU A 7 -22.92 23.09 13.38
C LEU A 7 -22.35 22.08 12.39
N VAL A 8 -21.03 22.05 12.22
CA VAL A 8 -20.33 21.04 11.43
C VAL A 8 -19.49 20.18 12.38
N ILE A 9 -19.60 18.85 12.27
CA ILE A 9 -18.87 17.91 13.12
C ILE A 9 -17.93 17.05 12.27
N VAL A 10 -16.66 17.02 12.64
CA VAL A 10 -15.60 16.23 11.97
C VAL A 10 -14.82 15.39 12.98
N GLU A 11 -13.95 14.50 12.51
CA GLU A 11 -13.25 13.56 13.39
C GLU A 11 -12.10 14.17 14.15
N SER A 12 -11.39 15.15 13.60
CA SER A 12 -10.17 15.68 14.21
C SER A 12 -10.20 17.20 14.42
N PRO A 13 -9.54 17.71 15.47
CA PRO A 13 -9.44 19.15 15.70
C PRO A 13 -8.72 19.91 14.58
N ALA A 14 -7.74 19.26 13.92
CA ALA A 14 -7.02 19.85 12.80
C ALA A 14 -7.95 20.08 11.60
N LYS A 15 -8.73 19.06 11.22
CA LYS A 15 -9.76 19.15 10.18
C LYS A 15 -10.79 20.22 10.52
N ALA A 16 -11.23 20.30 11.77
CA ALA A 16 -12.18 21.32 12.22
C ALA A 16 -11.64 22.74 11.98
N LYS A 17 -10.40 23.00 12.39
CA LYS A 17 -9.73 24.30 12.22
C LYS A 17 -9.53 24.66 10.75
N THR A 18 -9.25 23.70 9.88
CA THR A 18 -9.10 23.95 8.43
C THR A 18 -10.44 24.31 7.80
N ILE A 19 -11.49 23.53 8.06
CA ILE A 19 -12.83 23.75 7.49
C ILE A 19 -13.46 25.03 8.00
N GLU A 20 -13.31 25.36 9.29
CA GLU A 20 -13.86 26.59 9.88
C GLU A 20 -13.33 27.85 9.18
N LYS A 21 -12.07 27.84 8.73
CA LYS A 21 -11.49 28.94 7.95
C LYS A 21 -12.16 29.14 6.59
N TYR A 22 -12.61 28.07 5.95
CA TYR A 22 -13.24 28.13 4.63
C TYR A 22 -14.71 28.53 4.69
N LEU A 23 -15.40 28.16 5.78
CA LEU A 23 -16.83 28.45 5.95
C LEU A 23 -17.09 29.83 6.53
N GLY A 24 -16.26 30.29 7.46
CA GLY A 24 -16.37 31.61 8.06
C GLY A 24 -17.65 31.79 8.91
N LYS A 25 -18.23 32.99 8.87
CA LYS A 25 -19.36 33.38 9.72
C LYS A 25 -20.62 32.56 9.40
N GLY A 26 -21.35 32.15 10.44
CA GLY A 26 -22.57 31.33 10.32
C GLY A 26 -22.34 29.84 10.55
N TYR A 27 -21.07 29.40 10.59
CA TYR A 27 -20.71 28.02 10.88
C TYR A 27 -19.94 27.92 12.19
N LYS A 28 -20.17 26.84 12.93
CA LYS A 28 -19.35 26.42 14.07
C LYS A 28 -18.85 25.02 13.77
N VAL A 29 -17.54 24.80 13.81
CA VAL A 29 -16.96 23.49 13.48
C VAL A 29 -16.39 22.83 14.73
N LEU A 30 -16.87 21.66 15.09
CA LEU A 30 -16.42 20.88 16.26
C LEU A 30 -15.88 19.51 15.86
N SER A 31 -15.12 18.90 16.76
CA SER A 31 -14.54 17.58 16.56
C SER A 31 -15.11 16.53 17.52
N SER A 32 -15.38 15.32 17.01
CA SER A 32 -15.71 14.13 17.80
C SER A 32 -14.46 13.43 18.39
N ILE A 33 -13.26 13.81 17.91
CA ILE A 33 -11.98 13.19 18.26
C ILE A 33 -11.99 11.69 17.85
N GLY A 34 -12.50 11.38 16.66
CA GLY A 34 -12.71 10.02 16.16
C GLY A 34 -13.98 9.36 16.71
N HIS A 35 -13.93 8.06 16.96
CA HIS A 35 -15.06 7.27 17.49
C HIS A 35 -15.50 7.76 18.88
N VAL A 36 -16.80 7.93 19.06
CA VAL A 36 -17.45 8.35 20.32
C VAL A 36 -18.12 7.19 21.06
N ARG A 37 -18.39 6.09 20.35
CA ARG A 37 -18.91 4.84 20.89
C ARG A 37 -18.10 3.67 20.34
N ASP A 38 -18.06 2.56 21.07
CA ASP A 38 -17.49 1.28 20.64
C ASP A 38 -18.15 0.14 21.43
N LEU A 39 -17.84 -1.10 21.06
CA LEU A 39 -18.25 -2.28 21.81
C LEU A 39 -17.57 -2.32 23.19
N PRO A 40 -18.24 -2.84 24.24
CA PRO A 40 -17.64 -3.03 25.56
C PRO A 40 -16.39 -3.93 25.47
N LYS A 41 -15.51 -3.81 26.46
CA LYS A 41 -14.27 -4.61 26.51
C LYS A 41 -14.56 -6.11 26.68
N THR A 42 -15.60 -6.46 27.44
CA THR A 42 -16.00 -7.85 27.70
C THR A 42 -16.91 -8.34 26.58
N ASN A 43 -16.76 -9.62 26.19
CA ASN A 43 -17.58 -10.18 25.12
C ASN A 43 -19.00 -10.57 25.57
N LYS A 44 -19.19 -10.85 26.87
CA LYS A 44 -20.48 -11.31 27.45
C LYS A 44 -21.69 -10.44 27.07
N ASP A 45 -21.46 -9.14 26.85
CA ASP A 45 -22.52 -8.17 26.54
C ASP A 45 -22.24 -7.39 25.26
N ALA A 46 -21.28 -7.81 24.43
CA ALA A 46 -20.82 -7.00 23.30
C ALA A 46 -21.70 -7.11 22.07
N VAL A 47 -22.15 -8.31 21.75
CA VAL A 47 -22.93 -8.64 20.55
C VAL A 47 -23.99 -9.64 20.93
N ASP A 48 -25.25 -9.31 20.69
CA ASP A 48 -26.37 -10.24 20.80
C ASP A 48 -26.43 -11.09 19.52
N VAL A 49 -25.81 -12.27 19.57
CA VAL A 49 -25.73 -13.19 18.42
C VAL A 49 -27.10 -13.77 18.08
N ASP A 50 -27.88 -14.17 19.10
CA ASP A 50 -29.19 -14.81 18.91
C ASP A 50 -30.23 -13.82 18.36
N GLY A 51 -30.14 -12.55 18.76
CA GLY A 51 -30.96 -11.45 18.24
C GLY A 51 -30.59 -10.97 16.84
N GLY A 52 -29.66 -11.63 16.14
CA GLY A 52 -29.22 -11.24 14.80
C GLY A 52 -27.96 -10.38 14.79
N PHE A 53 -27.00 -10.72 15.64
CA PHE A 53 -25.69 -10.05 15.75
C PHE A 53 -25.79 -8.55 16.08
N VAL A 54 -26.69 -8.18 16.99
CA VAL A 54 -26.92 -6.78 17.35
C VAL A 54 -25.80 -6.29 18.28
N PRO A 55 -24.98 -5.30 17.88
CA PRO A 55 -23.92 -4.79 18.72
C PRO A 55 -24.44 -3.87 19.83
N ARG A 56 -23.90 -4.03 21.03
CA ARG A 56 -24.14 -3.12 22.15
C ARG A 56 -23.06 -2.05 22.20
N TYR A 57 -23.37 -0.86 21.71
CA TYR A 57 -22.46 0.27 21.79
C TYR A 57 -22.50 0.97 23.14
N ILE A 58 -21.32 1.19 23.71
CA ILE A 58 -21.12 2.04 24.90
C ILE A 58 -20.34 3.29 24.53
N VAL A 59 -20.46 4.34 25.34
CA VAL A 59 -19.62 5.53 25.19
C VAL A 59 -18.16 5.13 25.42
N SER A 60 -17.29 5.52 24.49
CA SER A 60 -15.87 5.20 24.60
C SER A 60 -15.25 5.93 25.81
N PRO A 61 -14.32 5.30 26.55
CA PRO A 61 -13.66 5.92 27.70
C PRO A 61 -13.07 7.29 27.36
N GLY A 62 -13.32 8.28 28.23
CA GLY A 62 -12.82 9.65 28.04
C GLY A 62 -13.62 10.54 27.07
N LYS A 63 -14.71 10.05 26.46
CA LYS A 63 -15.51 10.81 25.48
C LYS A 63 -16.67 11.62 26.04
N HIS A 64 -17.00 11.46 27.33
CA HIS A 64 -18.17 12.13 27.94
C HIS A 64 -18.18 13.65 27.71
N LYS A 65 -17.08 14.35 28.03
CA LYS A 65 -16.97 15.81 27.83
C LYS A 65 -17.11 16.23 26.37
N VAL A 66 -16.61 15.41 25.43
CA VAL A 66 -16.73 15.69 23.99
C VAL A 66 -18.20 15.59 23.59
N ILE A 67 -18.87 14.53 24.01
CA ILE A 67 -20.29 14.28 23.68
C ILE A 67 -21.18 15.38 24.26
N GLU A 68 -20.99 15.76 25.53
CA GLU A 68 -21.71 16.87 26.16
C GLU A 68 -21.54 18.18 25.39
N GLY A 69 -20.30 18.48 24.97
CA GLY A 69 -20.00 19.66 24.16
C GLY A 69 -20.69 19.65 22.79
N LEU A 70 -20.76 18.48 22.13
CA LEU A 70 -21.45 18.31 20.85
C LEU A 70 -22.98 18.45 21.01
N GLN A 71 -23.55 17.86 22.07
CA GLN A 71 -24.98 17.95 22.37
C GLN A 71 -25.41 19.41 22.60
N HIS A 72 -24.70 20.13 23.46
CA HIS A 72 -24.97 21.55 23.74
C HIS A 72 -24.82 22.43 22.50
N ALA A 73 -23.87 22.12 21.61
CA ALA A 73 -23.73 22.83 20.36
C ALA A 73 -24.86 22.52 19.37
N ALA A 74 -25.33 21.28 19.34
CA ALA A 74 -26.41 20.84 18.47
C ALA A 74 -27.76 21.47 18.85
N GLU A 75 -28.04 21.65 20.14
CA GLU A 75 -29.26 22.32 20.64
C GLU A 75 -29.38 23.78 20.18
N LYS A 76 -28.24 24.44 19.95
CA LYS A 76 -28.18 25.85 19.54
C LYS A 76 -28.14 26.04 18.03
N ALA A 77 -27.93 24.98 17.26
CA ALA A 77 -27.76 25.04 15.82
C ALA A 77 -29.10 24.86 15.10
N ASP A 78 -29.30 25.56 13.98
CA ASP A 78 -30.47 25.36 13.11
C ASP A 78 -30.36 24.04 12.32
N GLU A 79 -29.14 23.60 12.03
CA GLU A 79 -28.84 22.33 11.38
C GLU A 79 -27.46 21.81 11.82
N VAL A 80 -27.29 20.49 11.73
CA VAL A 80 -26.02 19.81 12.02
C VAL A 80 -25.55 19.04 10.79
N LEU A 81 -24.34 19.33 10.33
CA LEU A 81 -23.66 18.64 9.24
C LEU A 81 -22.62 17.68 9.81
N LEU A 82 -22.79 16.40 9.53
CA LEU A 82 -21.87 15.32 9.86
C LEU A 82 -20.87 15.20 8.71
N ALA A 83 -19.65 15.67 8.93
CA ALA A 83 -18.62 15.88 7.91
C ALA A 83 -17.41 14.95 8.09
N SER A 84 -17.68 13.70 8.48
CA SER A 84 -16.68 12.65 8.56
C SER A 84 -16.11 12.25 7.18
N ASP A 85 -15.01 11.52 7.18
CA ASP A 85 -14.30 11.00 6.03
C ASP A 85 -15.24 10.18 5.12
N PRO A 86 -14.94 10.12 3.83
CA PRO A 86 -15.82 9.51 2.83
C PRO A 86 -15.71 7.97 2.75
N ASP A 87 -15.27 7.29 3.81
CA ASP A 87 -15.16 5.82 3.87
C ASP A 87 -16.20 5.21 4.84
N ARG A 88 -16.31 3.87 4.86
CA ARG A 88 -17.21 3.16 5.79
C ARG A 88 -16.94 3.45 7.27
N GLU A 89 -15.70 3.77 7.65
CA GLU A 89 -15.35 4.14 9.02
C GLU A 89 -15.92 5.52 9.38
N GLY A 90 -15.75 6.50 8.50
CA GLY A 90 -16.34 7.82 8.62
C GLY A 90 -17.87 7.77 8.63
N GLU A 91 -18.49 6.88 7.85
CA GLU A 91 -19.94 6.69 7.85
C GLU A 91 -20.45 6.15 9.19
N ALA A 92 -19.77 5.15 9.77
CA ALA A 92 -20.08 4.65 11.10
C ALA A 92 -19.91 5.73 12.18
N ILE A 93 -18.87 6.57 12.10
CA ILE A 93 -18.68 7.71 13.00
C ILE A 93 -19.85 8.70 12.88
N ALA A 94 -20.24 9.07 11.65
CA ALA A 94 -21.39 9.93 11.42
C ALA A 94 -22.66 9.35 12.05
N TRP A 95 -22.92 8.06 11.86
CA TRP A 95 -24.05 7.38 12.47
C TRP A 95 -23.98 7.39 14.01
N HIS A 96 -22.83 7.09 14.60
CA HIS A 96 -22.67 7.12 16.06
C HIS A 96 -22.90 8.51 16.65
N VAL A 97 -22.41 9.55 15.99
CA VAL A 97 -22.64 10.93 16.39
C VAL A 97 -24.12 11.29 16.22
N ALA A 98 -24.74 10.92 15.09
CA ALA A 98 -26.16 11.18 14.84
C ALA A 98 -27.06 10.56 15.92
N GLU A 99 -26.79 9.32 16.31
CA GLU A 99 -27.53 8.62 17.36
C GLU A 99 -27.46 9.32 18.73
N LEU A 100 -26.32 9.97 19.03
CA LEU A 100 -26.14 10.74 20.26
C LEU A 100 -26.81 12.12 20.20
N LEU A 101 -26.99 12.67 18.99
CA LEU A 101 -27.49 14.03 18.78
C LEU A 101 -28.97 14.11 18.37
N LYS A 102 -29.58 13.03 17.89
CA LYS A 102 -30.97 13.04 17.37
C LYS A 102 -32.05 13.52 18.34
N LYS A 103 -31.78 13.46 19.66
CA LYS A 103 -32.66 14.00 20.70
C LYS A 103 -32.48 15.52 20.91
N HIS A 104 -31.33 16.05 20.52
CA HIS A 104 -30.92 17.44 20.70
C HIS A 104 -31.13 18.27 19.43
N ASN A 105 -31.03 17.65 18.25
CA ASN A 105 -31.33 18.29 16.97
C ASN A 105 -31.87 17.25 15.96
N LYS A 106 -33.00 17.55 15.32
CA LYS A 106 -33.64 16.67 14.32
C LYS A 106 -33.13 16.90 12.90
N ASN A 107 -32.51 18.05 12.63
CA ASN A 107 -32.03 18.45 11.31
C ASN A 107 -30.55 18.05 11.13
N LEU A 108 -30.32 16.74 11.08
CA LEU A 108 -29.01 16.14 10.87
C LEU A 108 -28.83 15.79 9.39
N LYS A 109 -27.69 16.18 8.80
CA LYS A 109 -27.35 15.90 7.40
C LYS A 109 -25.92 15.38 7.28
N ARG A 110 -25.63 14.60 6.25
CA ARG A 110 -24.29 14.03 6.00
C ARG A 110 -23.62 14.74 4.83
N VAL A 111 -22.36 15.13 5.00
CA VAL A 111 -21.56 15.81 3.97
C VAL A 111 -20.23 15.06 3.83
N ALA A 112 -19.85 14.67 2.62
CA ALA A 112 -18.62 13.91 2.36
C ALA A 112 -17.78 14.61 1.27
N PHE A 113 -16.45 14.55 1.39
CA PHE A 113 -15.51 15.17 0.44
C PHE A 113 -14.19 14.42 0.39
N ASN A 114 -13.57 14.37 -0.79
CA ASN A 114 -12.31 13.66 -1.03
C ASN A 114 -11.06 14.54 -0.83
N GLU A 115 -11.24 15.84 -0.68
CA GLU A 115 -10.17 16.81 -0.38
C GLU A 115 -10.73 17.98 0.44
N ILE A 116 -9.84 18.64 1.19
CA ILE A 116 -10.20 19.77 2.07
C ILE A 116 -9.72 21.06 1.41
N THR A 117 -10.41 21.46 0.35
CA THR A 117 -10.24 22.75 -0.35
C THR A 117 -11.48 23.60 -0.14
N GLU A 118 -11.36 24.93 -0.27
CA GLU A 118 -12.50 25.83 -0.05
C GLU A 118 -13.68 25.49 -0.97
N ASP A 119 -13.40 25.25 -2.25
CA ASP A 119 -14.41 24.89 -3.25
C ASP A 119 -15.06 23.54 -2.95
N ALA A 120 -14.26 22.50 -2.67
CA ALA A 120 -14.80 21.16 -2.39
C ALA A 120 -15.68 21.14 -1.12
N ILE A 121 -15.28 21.89 -0.09
CA ILE A 121 -16.06 21.98 1.15
C ILE A 121 -17.38 22.72 0.93
N LYS A 122 -17.36 23.86 0.21
CA LYS A 122 -18.59 24.60 -0.11
C LYS A 122 -19.55 23.77 -0.96
N GLU A 123 -19.01 23.07 -1.96
CA GLU A 123 -19.77 22.20 -2.85
C GLU A 123 -20.43 21.05 -2.07
N ALA A 124 -19.67 20.40 -1.19
CA ALA A 124 -20.18 19.28 -0.39
C ALA A 124 -21.29 19.73 0.59
N ILE A 125 -21.18 20.93 1.16
CA ILE A 125 -22.21 21.49 2.05
C ILE A 125 -23.47 21.92 1.29
N ALA A 126 -23.32 22.38 0.05
CA ALA A 126 -24.45 22.71 -0.81
C ALA A 126 -25.27 21.46 -1.20
N HIS A 127 -24.62 20.28 -1.23
CA HIS A 127 -25.22 19.01 -1.64
C HIS A 127 -25.14 17.94 -0.54
N PRO A 128 -25.81 18.14 0.61
CA PRO A 128 -25.82 17.15 1.67
C PRO A 128 -26.57 15.89 1.24
N ARG A 129 -26.11 14.74 1.72
CA ARG A 129 -26.78 13.44 1.55
C ARG A 129 -27.32 12.92 2.88
N LYS A 130 -28.03 11.79 2.82
CA LYS A 130 -28.37 10.99 4.01
C LYS A 130 -27.16 10.15 4.42
N ILE A 131 -27.17 9.70 5.68
CA ILE A 131 -26.26 8.65 6.12
C ILE A 131 -26.56 7.40 5.29
N ASP A 132 -25.50 6.83 4.74
CA ASP A 132 -25.55 5.59 4.00
C ASP A 132 -25.55 4.43 4.99
N MET A 133 -26.70 3.76 5.08
CA MET A 133 -26.88 2.66 6.03
C MET A 133 -26.13 1.41 5.60
N HIS A 134 -25.88 1.20 4.30
CA HIS A 134 -25.15 0.05 3.78
C HIS A 134 -23.66 0.16 4.14
N LEU A 135 -23.06 1.34 3.95
CA LEU A 135 -21.68 1.60 4.41
C LEU A 135 -21.54 1.44 5.93
N LYS A 136 -22.51 1.95 6.70
CA LYS A 136 -22.54 1.75 8.16
C LYS A 136 -22.62 0.26 8.51
N GLU A 137 -23.51 -0.50 7.87
CA GLU A 137 -23.70 -1.92 8.13
C GLU A 137 -22.48 -2.75 7.76
N ALA A 138 -21.78 -2.41 6.67
CA ALA A 138 -20.53 -3.05 6.30
C ALA A 138 -19.43 -2.82 7.34
N GLN A 139 -19.30 -1.59 7.86
CA GLN A 139 -18.37 -1.31 8.95
C GLN A 139 -18.74 -2.07 10.23
N GLU A 140 -20.03 -2.11 10.55
CA GLU A 140 -20.54 -2.83 11.73
C GLU A 140 -20.30 -4.33 11.62
N ALA A 141 -20.55 -4.92 10.44
CA ALA A 141 -20.31 -6.34 10.16
C ALA A 141 -18.84 -6.67 10.38
N ARG A 142 -17.94 -5.86 9.81
CA ARG A 142 -16.50 -5.99 10.04
C ARG A 142 -16.16 -5.94 11.53
N ARG A 143 -16.70 -4.94 12.25
CA ARG A 143 -16.41 -4.71 13.68
C ARG A 143 -16.89 -5.87 14.56
N VAL A 144 -18.04 -6.45 14.23
CA VAL A 144 -18.64 -7.61 14.90
C VAL A 144 -17.85 -8.88 14.59
N LEU A 145 -17.53 -9.16 13.32
CA LEU A 145 -16.70 -10.30 12.93
C LEU A 145 -15.34 -10.28 13.64
N ASP A 146 -14.64 -9.16 13.57
CA ASP A 146 -13.32 -9.02 14.17
C ASP A 146 -13.39 -9.18 15.71
N ARG A 147 -14.50 -8.78 16.35
CA ARG A 147 -14.75 -9.02 17.79
C ARG A 147 -14.94 -10.50 18.09
N LEU A 148 -15.84 -11.16 17.36
CA LEU A 148 -16.21 -12.54 17.62
C LEU A 148 -15.03 -13.50 17.36
N VAL A 149 -14.40 -13.38 16.19
CA VAL A 149 -13.21 -14.17 15.84
C VAL A 149 -12.08 -13.92 16.82
N GLY A 150 -11.81 -12.64 17.10
CA GLY A 150 -10.74 -12.26 18.00
C GLY A 150 -10.92 -12.83 19.40
N TYR A 151 -12.13 -12.83 19.94
CA TYR A 151 -12.40 -13.33 21.30
C TYR A 151 -12.32 -14.86 21.37
N ASP A 152 -13.05 -15.56 20.50
CA ASP A 152 -13.18 -17.01 20.55
C ASP A 152 -11.84 -17.69 20.24
N LEU A 153 -11.15 -17.23 19.19
CA LEU A 153 -9.88 -17.82 18.78
C LEU A 153 -8.75 -17.47 19.75
N SER A 154 -8.71 -16.26 20.31
CA SER A 154 -7.71 -15.92 21.34
C SER A 154 -7.95 -16.71 22.62
N GLY A 155 -9.22 -16.91 23.02
CA GLY A 155 -9.58 -17.75 24.16
C GLY A 155 -9.09 -19.19 23.99
N LEU A 156 -9.24 -19.75 22.79
CA LEU A 156 -8.71 -21.08 22.48
C LEU A 156 -7.17 -21.12 22.51
N ILE A 157 -6.50 -20.15 21.88
CA ILE A 157 -5.02 -20.06 21.88
C ILE A 157 -4.49 -19.92 23.31
N TRP A 158 -5.18 -19.19 24.20
CA TRP A 158 -4.79 -19.11 25.61
C TRP A 158 -4.80 -20.46 26.30
N LYS A 159 -5.80 -21.30 26.00
CA LYS A 159 -5.95 -22.64 26.56
C LYS A 159 -4.93 -23.63 25.98
N LYS A 160 -4.66 -23.58 24.68
CA LYS A 160 -3.88 -24.61 23.95
C LYS A 160 -2.43 -24.25 23.68
N VAL A 161 -2.10 -22.95 23.62
CA VAL A 161 -0.75 -22.47 23.28
C VAL A 161 -0.13 -21.72 24.45
N ARG A 162 -0.61 -20.49 24.73
CA ARG A 162 -0.09 -19.65 25.82
C ARG A 162 -1.04 -18.49 26.11
N TYR A 163 -1.26 -18.23 27.39
CA TYR A 163 -2.01 -17.07 27.86
C TYR A 163 -1.42 -15.74 27.35
N GLY A 164 -2.28 -14.83 26.90
CA GLY A 164 -1.90 -13.49 26.41
C GLY A 164 -1.68 -13.40 24.91
N LEU A 165 -1.61 -14.52 24.19
CA LEU A 165 -1.55 -14.54 22.73
C LEU A 165 -2.91 -14.25 22.10
N SER A 166 -2.97 -13.82 20.85
CA SER A 166 -4.26 -13.51 20.23
C SER A 166 -4.24 -13.67 18.72
N ALA A 167 -5.33 -14.18 18.19
CA ALA A 167 -5.55 -14.25 16.76
C ALA A 167 -6.45 -13.12 16.28
N GLY A 168 -6.55 -12.97 14.98
CA GLY A 168 -7.48 -12.05 14.36
C GLY A 168 -7.63 -12.38 12.89
N ARG A 169 -8.83 -12.14 12.36
CA ARG A 169 -9.24 -12.60 11.02
C ARG A 169 -8.26 -12.21 9.91
N VAL A 170 -7.69 -11.01 9.97
CA VAL A 170 -6.77 -10.50 8.94
C VAL A 170 -5.30 -10.55 9.39
N GLN A 171 -5.06 -10.52 10.70
CA GLN A 171 -3.71 -10.62 11.27
C GLN A 171 -3.13 -12.03 11.14
N SER A 172 -3.96 -13.07 11.29
CA SER A 172 -3.53 -14.46 11.20
C SER A 172 -3.07 -14.86 9.79
N PRO A 173 -3.82 -14.55 8.70
CA PRO A 173 -3.31 -14.73 7.33
C PRO A 173 -2.03 -13.93 7.05
N ALA A 174 -1.95 -12.68 7.52
CA ALA A 174 -0.74 -11.88 7.36
C ALA A 174 0.48 -12.50 8.06
N LEU A 175 0.28 -13.07 9.26
CA LEU A 175 1.32 -13.81 9.97
C LEU A 175 1.71 -15.07 9.20
N ARG A 176 0.74 -15.82 8.69
CA ARG A 176 0.97 -17.02 7.89
C ARG A 176 1.85 -16.74 6.68
N ILE A 177 1.60 -15.66 5.92
CA ILE A 177 2.45 -15.26 4.77
C ILE A 177 3.92 -15.09 5.19
N VAL A 178 4.16 -14.49 6.36
CA VAL A 178 5.51 -14.29 6.89
C VAL A 178 6.14 -15.64 7.28
N MET A 179 5.36 -16.55 7.87
CA MET A 179 5.83 -17.88 8.27
C MET A 179 6.08 -18.80 7.08
N GLU A 180 5.24 -18.77 6.05
CA GLU A 180 5.45 -19.49 4.78
C GLU A 180 6.81 -19.13 4.18
N ARG A 181 7.14 -17.83 4.07
CA ARG A 181 8.46 -17.37 3.61
C ARG A 181 9.60 -17.87 4.49
N GLU A 182 9.42 -17.90 5.80
CA GLU A 182 10.48 -18.39 6.69
C GLU A 182 10.72 -19.88 6.53
N ARG A 183 9.67 -20.68 6.34
CA ARG A 183 9.78 -22.11 6.06
C ARG A 183 10.44 -22.35 4.70
N GLU A 184 10.12 -21.55 3.67
CA GLU A 184 10.83 -21.57 2.38
C GLU A 184 12.34 -21.32 2.58
N ILE A 185 12.70 -20.30 3.38
CA ILE A 185 14.11 -19.97 3.67
C ILE A 185 14.80 -21.12 4.42
N ARG A 186 14.15 -21.70 5.43
CA ARG A 186 14.71 -22.80 6.24
C ARG A 186 14.88 -24.10 5.45
N ALA A 187 13.97 -24.37 4.51
CA ALA A 187 14.00 -25.57 3.67
C ALA A 187 14.93 -25.42 2.45
N PHE A 188 15.42 -24.21 2.17
CA PHE A 188 16.25 -23.93 1.00
C PHE A 188 17.64 -24.55 1.14
N ILE A 189 18.03 -25.32 0.13
CA ILE A 189 19.37 -25.90 0.01
C ILE A 189 20.10 -25.14 -1.10
N PRO A 190 21.15 -24.35 -0.79
CA PRO A 190 21.89 -23.62 -1.80
C PRO A 190 22.57 -24.55 -2.81
N GLU A 191 22.48 -24.19 -4.08
CA GLU A 191 23.22 -24.81 -5.19
C GLU A 191 24.39 -23.92 -5.60
N ASP A 192 25.55 -24.54 -5.80
CA ASP A 192 26.76 -23.87 -6.28
C ASP A 192 26.64 -23.58 -7.78
N TYR A 193 27.09 -22.39 -8.18
CA TYR A 193 27.25 -22.02 -9.57
C TYR A 193 28.41 -21.04 -9.76
N PHE A 194 28.91 -20.95 -10.98
CA PHE A 194 30.08 -20.14 -11.31
C PHE A 194 29.71 -19.03 -12.28
N VAL A 195 30.02 -17.79 -11.92
CA VAL A 195 29.92 -16.65 -12.83
C VAL A 195 31.29 -16.39 -13.43
N LEU A 196 31.39 -16.48 -14.76
CA LEU A 196 32.62 -16.19 -15.47
C LEU A 196 32.57 -14.80 -16.09
N THR A 197 33.60 -14.00 -15.83
CA THR A 197 33.77 -12.67 -16.44
C THR A 197 35.07 -12.61 -17.21
N ALA A 198 34.97 -12.46 -18.53
CA ALA A 198 36.11 -12.25 -19.41
C ALA A 198 36.41 -10.74 -19.52
N HIS A 199 37.59 -10.33 -19.07
CA HIS A 199 38.07 -8.95 -19.19
C HIS A 199 38.76 -8.80 -20.54
N LEU A 200 38.00 -8.33 -21.54
CA LEU A 200 38.46 -8.25 -22.92
C LEU A 200 38.91 -6.84 -23.26
N LYS A 201 40.11 -6.71 -23.81
CA LYS A 201 40.71 -5.43 -24.20
C LYS A 201 40.47 -5.14 -25.67
N ASP A 202 39.78 -4.02 -25.92
CA ASP A 202 39.78 -3.29 -27.19
C ASP A 202 40.94 -2.26 -27.22
N LYS A 203 41.13 -1.55 -28.34
CA LYS A 203 42.15 -0.50 -28.54
C LYS A 203 42.21 0.54 -27.41
N LYS A 204 41.10 0.84 -26.74
CA LYS A 204 41.01 1.92 -25.74
C LYS A 204 40.64 1.50 -24.32
N ALA A 205 39.97 0.36 -24.13
CA ALA A 205 39.39 -0.01 -22.84
C ALA A 205 39.39 -1.52 -22.61
N ILE A 206 39.34 -1.91 -21.34
CA ILE A 206 39.04 -3.27 -20.91
C ILE A 206 37.56 -3.33 -20.56
N ILE A 207 36.85 -4.31 -21.12
CA ILE A 207 35.41 -4.47 -21.00
C ILE A 207 35.13 -5.82 -20.33
N PRO A 208 34.39 -5.86 -19.21
CA PRO A 208 34.00 -7.11 -18.56
C PRO A 208 32.78 -7.70 -19.28
N PHE A 209 32.97 -8.79 -20.02
CA PHE A 209 31.87 -9.58 -20.56
C PHE A 209 31.56 -10.74 -19.62
N THR A 210 30.29 -11.00 -19.36
CA THR A 210 29.86 -12.11 -18.49
C THR A 210 29.36 -13.27 -19.34
N CYS A 211 29.77 -14.49 -18.99
CA CYS A 211 29.30 -15.71 -19.63
C CYS A 211 27.77 -15.78 -19.57
N THR A 212 27.14 -16.18 -20.67
CA THR A 212 25.68 -16.30 -20.77
C THR A 212 25.11 -17.54 -20.10
N VAL A 213 25.99 -18.45 -19.66
CA VAL A 213 25.68 -19.65 -18.89
C VAL A 213 26.46 -19.58 -17.58
N GLU A 214 25.82 -19.99 -16.50
CA GLU A 214 26.39 -20.14 -15.17
C GLU A 214 26.60 -21.63 -14.89
N PRO A 215 27.82 -22.19 -15.10
CA PRO A 215 28.06 -23.61 -14.86
C PRO A 215 27.86 -23.98 -13.39
N SER A 216 27.35 -25.17 -13.11
CA SER A 216 27.24 -25.70 -11.74
C SER A 216 28.51 -26.43 -11.27
N GLU A 217 29.41 -26.80 -12.18
CA GLU A 217 30.63 -27.53 -11.87
C GLU A 217 31.89 -26.69 -12.10
N GLN A 218 32.79 -26.67 -11.11
CA GLN A 218 34.10 -25.99 -11.21
C GLN A 218 34.90 -26.47 -12.41
N LYS A 219 34.82 -27.77 -12.75
CA LYS A 219 35.52 -28.36 -13.89
C LYS A 219 35.12 -27.71 -15.23
N GLU A 220 33.84 -27.42 -15.41
CA GLU A 220 33.35 -26.76 -16.62
C GLU A 220 33.73 -25.27 -16.62
N ALA A 221 33.65 -24.59 -15.47
CA ALA A 221 34.13 -23.22 -15.35
C ALA A 221 35.63 -23.10 -15.69
N ASP A 222 36.46 -24.02 -15.19
CA ASP A 222 37.89 -24.09 -15.49
C ASP A 222 38.16 -24.39 -16.97
N ARG A 223 37.35 -25.24 -17.59
CA ARG A 223 37.44 -25.53 -19.03
C ARG A 223 37.16 -24.28 -19.85
N ILE A 224 36.05 -23.59 -19.57
CA ILE A 224 35.67 -22.35 -20.27
C ILE A 224 36.75 -21.28 -20.09
N LYS A 225 37.27 -21.10 -18.87
CA LYS A 225 38.39 -20.18 -18.60
C LYS A 225 39.62 -20.51 -19.43
N LYS A 226 40.06 -21.76 -19.46
CA LYS A 226 41.24 -22.19 -20.23
C LYS A 226 41.08 -21.93 -21.73
N VAL A 227 39.90 -22.19 -22.28
CA VAL A 227 39.61 -21.89 -23.69
C VAL A 227 39.64 -20.38 -23.92
N GLY A 228 38.97 -19.61 -23.07
CA GLY A 228 38.89 -18.14 -23.15
C GLY A 228 40.24 -17.43 -23.05
N GLU A 229 41.17 -17.93 -22.24
CA GLU A 229 42.51 -17.33 -22.06
C GLU A 229 43.50 -17.72 -23.17
N LYS A 230 43.24 -18.79 -23.92
CA LYS A 230 44.14 -19.31 -24.96
C LYS A 230 43.88 -18.72 -26.36
N HIS A 231 42.70 -18.16 -26.59
CA HIS A 231 42.27 -17.72 -27.92
C HIS A 231 41.96 -16.22 -27.94
N ASP A 232 42.03 -15.63 -29.13
CA ASP A 232 41.49 -14.30 -29.38
C ASP A 232 39.96 -14.36 -29.40
N TRP A 233 39.34 -13.20 -29.19
CA TRP A 233 37.89 -13.07 -29.13
C TRP A 233 37.39 -12.22 -30.30
N GLU A 234 36.19 -12.49 -30.78
CA GLU A 234 35.50 -11.61 -31.74
C GLU A 234 34.09 -11.26 -31.28
N ILE A 235 33.67 -10.03 -31.62
CA ILE A 235 32.26 -9.67 -31.49
C ILE A 235 31.45 -10.46 -32.51
N LYS A 236 30.64 -11.39 -32.02
CA LYS A 236 29.68 -12.16 -32.84
C LYS A 236 28.48 -11.34 -33.26
N GLU A 237 27.96 -10.52 -32.34
CA GLU A 237 26.70 -9.83 -32.54
C GLU A 237 26.62 -8.52 -31.73
N VAL A 238 26.01 -7.51 -32.35
CA VAL A 238 25.67 -6.24 -31.71
C VAL A 238 24.15 -6.06 -31.84
N LYS A 239 23.43 -6.12 -30.72
CA LYS A 239 22.00 -5.84 -30.67
C LYS A 239 21.75 -4.46 -30.11
N GLU A 240 21.16 -3.59 -30.91
CA GLU A 240 20.65 -2.31 -30.44
C GLU A 240 19.12 -2.33 -30.44
N SER A 241 18.53 -1.84 -29.36
CA SER A 241 17.07 -1.73 -29.24
C SER A 241 16.70 -0.48 -28.48
N GLU A 242 15.56 0.11 -28.84
CA GLU A 242 14.94 1.16 -28.05
C GLU A 242 13.91 0.53 -27.09
N ALA A 243 14.02 0.87 -25.82
CA ALA A 243 13.08 0.45 -24.79
C ALA A 243 12.37 1.68 -24.23
N LYS A 244 11.04 1.71 -24.34
CA LYS A 244 10.22 2.70 -23.66
C LYS A 244 9.97 2.29 -22.22
N ARG A 245 10.02 3.26 -21.32
CA ARG A 245 9.72 3.08 -19.91
C ARG A 245 8.60 4.03 -19.52
N ALA A 246 7.41 3.47 -19.33
CA ALA A 246 6.23 4.21 -18.92
C ALA A 246 6.31 4.66 -17.46
N PRO A 247 5.73 5.82 -17.11
CA PRO A 247 5.57 6.23 -15.72
C PRO A 247 4.62 5.30 -14.97
N ARG A 248 4.76 5.26 -13.64
CA ARG A 248 3.84 4.52 -12.77
C ARG A 248 2.53 5.33 -12.57
N PRO A 249 1.40 4.65 -12.29
CA PRO A 249 0.16 5.31 -11.93
C PRO A 249 0.30 6.23 -10.69
N PRO A 250 -0.61 7.19 -10.51
CA PRO A 250 -0.80 7.92 -9.25
C PRO A 250 -0.92 6.97 -8.04
N PHE A 251 -0.61 7.46 -6.86
CA PHE A 251 -0.59 6.61 -5.67
C PHE A 251 -1.98 6.15 -5.24
N THR A 252 -2.11 4.84 -5.01
CA THR A 252 -3.04 4.25 -4.05
C THR A 252 -2.41 4.26 -2.64
N THR A 253 -3.16 3.89 -1.62
CA THR A 253 -2.62 3.71 -0.26
C THR A 253 -1.50 2.69 -0.19
N SER A 254 -1.69 1.52 -0.83
CA SER A 254 -0.69 0.45 -0.86
C SER A 254 0.60 0.92 -1.52
N THR A 255 0.50 1.51 -2.71
CA THR A 255 1.68 1.96 -3.47
C THR A 255 2.39 3.15 -2.82
N LEU A 256 1.65 4.02 -2.11
CA LEU A 256 2.22 5.08 -1.27
C LEU A 256 3.05 4.50 -0.13
N GLN A 257 2.49 3.56 0.65
CA GLN A 257 3.18 2.93 1.76
C GLN A 257 4.43 2.16 1.30
N GLN A 258 4.32 1.38 0.22
CA GLN A 258 5.45 0.67 -0.38
C GLN A 258 6.57 1.66 -0.79
N THR A 259 6.22 2.72 -1.52
CA THR A 259 7.22 3.66 -2.04
C THR A 259 7.83 4.50 -0.93
N ALA A 260 7.04 4.95 0.06
CA ALA A 260 7.54 5.67 1.23
C ALA A 260 8.48 4.82 2.08
N SER A 261 8.21 3.52 2.24
CA SER A 261 9.12 2.59 2.91
C SER A 261 10.44 2.45 2.15
N THR A 262 10.42 2.20 0.84
CA THR A 262 11.66 2.04 0.06
C THR A 262 12.46 3.34 -0.03
N ARG A 263 11.81 4.49 -0.29
CA ARG A 263 12.49 5.76 -0.62
C ARG A 263 12.74 6.68 0.58
N LEU A 264 11.90 6.63 1.60
CA LEU A 264 11.97 7.50 2.78
C LEU A 264 12.28 6.72 4.06
N GLY A 265 12.23 5.38 4.02
CA GLY A 265 12.38 4.55 5.21
C GLY A 265 11.24 4.68 6.20
N PHE A 266 10.05 5.10 5.75
CA PHE A 266 8.89 5.22 6.62
C PHE A 266 8.22 3.87 6.81
N SER A 267 7.89 3.55 8.05
CA SER A 267 6.95 2.45 8.31
C SER A 267 5.56 2.82 7.76
N PRO A 268 4.70 1.82 7.53
CA PRO A 268 3.32 2.07 7.10
C PRO A 268 2.56 3.02 8.04
N SER A 269 2.68 2.83 9.35
CA SER A 269 2.06 3.71 10.35
C SER A 269 2.61 5.14 10.31
N ARG A 270 3.93 5.32 10.13
CA ARG A 270 4.55 6.64 9.99
C ARG A 270 4.08 7.34 8.71
N THR A 271 3.99 6.60 7.60
CA THR A 271 3.47 7.09 6.33
C THR A 271 2.03 7.57 6.47
N MET A 272 1.15 6.74 7.03
CA MET A 272 -0.27 7.10 7.19
C MET A 272 -0.46 8.26 8.18
N GLY A 273 0.35 8.34 9.24
CA GLY A 273 0.32 9.46 10.18
C GLY A 273 0.73 10.80 9.52
N ALA A 274 1.71 10.79 8.63
CA ALA A 274 2.10 11.98 7.86
C ALA A 274 1.04 12.32 6.79
N ALA A 275 0.52 11.34 6.08
CA ALA A 275 -0.52 11.52 5.07
C ALA A 275 -1.81 12.09 5.68
N GLN A 276 -2.25 11.59 6.85
CA GLN A 276 -3.40 12.11 7.58
C GLN A 276 -3.24 13.61 7.86
N LYS A 277 -2.08 14.03 8.37
CA LYS A 277 -1.81 15.44 8.67
C LYS A 277 -1.79 16.32 7.41
N LEU A 278 -1.26 15.80 6.31
CA LEU A 278 -1.29 16.50 5.01
C LEU A 278 -2.73 16.65 4.49
N TYR A 279 -3.55 15.60 4.60
CA TYR A 279 -4.96 15.62 4.20
C TYR A 279 -5.75 16.63 5.04
N GLU A 280 -5.66 16.55 6.37
CA GLU A 280 -6.37 17.45 7.30
C GLU A 280 -5.96 18.92 7.16
N ALA A 281 -4.74 19.19 6.68
CA ALA A 281 -4.26 20.52 6.34
C ALA A 281 -4.64 20.98 4.92
N GLY A 282 -5.36 20.15 4.15
CA GLY A 282 -5.82 20.44 2.80
C GLY A 282 -4.72 20.39 1.74
N HIS A 283 -3.63 19.64 1.97
CA HIS A 283 -2.49 19.55 1.04
C HIS A 283 -2.62 18.41 0.03
N ILE A 284 -3.22 17.30 0.42
CA ILE A 284 -3.43 16.13 -0.44
C ILE A 284 -4.89 15.68 -0.41
N THR A 285 -5.30 14.89 -1.41
CA THR A 285 -6.55 14.13 -1.39
C THR A 285 -6.53 13.04 -0.32
N TYR A 286 -7.69 12.44 -0.08
CA TYR A 286 -7.87 11.38 0.90
C TYR A 286 -6.89 10.22 0.65
N MET A 287 -6.17 9.83 1.71
CA MET A 287 -5.03 8.91 1.62
C MET A 287 -5.39 7.43 1.74
N ARG A 288 -6.66 7.10 2.01
CA ARG A 288 -7.19 5.73 2.05
C ARG A 288 -8.02 5.50 0.79
N THR A 289 -7.37 4.98 -0.24
CA THR A 289 -7.91 4.83 -1.59
C THR A 289 -7.17 3.70 -2.30
N ASP A 290 -7.91 2.88 -3.01
CA ASP A 290 -7.40 1.89 -3.96
C ASP A 290 -7.45 2.41 -5.42
N SER A 291 -7.92 3.64 -5.60
CA SER A 291 -8.07 4.29 -6.91
C SER A 291 -6.77 4.92 -7.39
N THR A 292 -6.50 4.77 -8.68
CA THR A 292 -5.43 5.48 -9.40
C THR A 292 -5.97 6.64 -10.24
N ASN A 293 -7.27 6.94 -10.13
CA ASN A 293 -7.93 7.95 -10.93
C ASN A 293 -7.51 9.38 -10.52
N LEU A 294 -7.39 10.28 -11.50
CA LEU A 294 -7.23 11.72 -11.28
C LEU A 294 -8.44 12.43 -11.85
N SER A 295 -8.96 13.43 -11.15
CA SER A 295 -9.99 14.30 -11.72
C SER A 295 -9.48 15.03 -12.96
N ALA A 296 -10.41 15.35 -13.87
CA ALA A 296 -10.11 16.15 -15.05
C ALA A 296 -9.49 17.52 -14.67
N GLN A 297 -9.86 18.09 -13.53
CA GLN A 297 -9.28 19.32 -13.02
C GLN A 297 -7.81 19.14 -12.62
N ALA A 298 -7.50 18.11 -11.82
CA ALA A 298 -6.12 17.80 -11.43
C ALA A 298 -5.25 17.51 -12.67
N GLN A 299 -5.76 16.74 -13.61
CA GLN A 299 -5.05 16.43 -14.86
C GLN A 299 -4.75 17.70 -15.67
N LYS A 300 -5.72 18.61 -15.82
CA LYS A 300 -5.51 19.91 -16.47
C LYS A 300 -4.46 20.77 -15.77
N GLN A 301 -4.46 20.81 -14.44
CA GLN A 301 -3.45 21.55 -13.67
C GLN A 301 -2.04 20.99 -13.87
N ILE A 302 -1.87 19.67 -13.82
CA ILE A 302 -0.58 19.00 -14.06
C ILE A 302 -0.10 19.28 -15.49
N ILE A 303 -0.97 19.11 -16.49
CA ILE A 303 -0.64 19.35 -17.90
C ILE A 303 -0.20 20.80 -18.13
N ALA A 304 -0.92 21.77 -17.58
CA ALA A 304 -0.57 23.18 -17.70
C ALA A 304 0.79 23.49 -17.06
N MET A 305 1.08 22.91 -15.88
CA MET A 305 2.40 23.01 -15.25
C MET A 305 3.49 22.40 -16.14
N LEU A 306 3.32 21.16 -16.60
CA LEU A 306 4.33 20.47 -17.41
C LEU A 306 4.63 21.22 -18.71
N HIS A 307 3.61 21.75 -19.39
CA HIS A 307 3.80 22.59 -20.57
C HIS A 307 4.67 23.81 -20.27
N LYS A 308 4.42 24.48 -19.13
CA LYS A 308 5.15 25.67 -18.72
C LYS A 308 6.60 25.37 -18.29
N GLU A 309 6.82 24.27 -17.58
CA GLU A 309 8.11 23.98 -16.94
C GLU A 309 9.05 23.10 -17.76
N HIS A 310 8.50 22.23 -18.62
CA HIS A 310 9.29 21.21 -19.32
C HIS A 310 9.10 21.20 -20.84
N GLY A 311 8.00 21.72 -21.36
CA GLY A 311 7.70 21.72 -22.79
C GLY A 311 6.67 20.67 -23.20
N LYS A 312 6.15 20.79 -24.43
CA LYS A 312 5.05 19.95 -24.95
C LYS A 312 5.45 18.48 -25.11
N GLU A 313 6.71 18.21 -25.40
CA GLU A 313 7.28 16.88 -25.60
C GLU A 313 7.29 16.03 -24.32
N TYR A 314 7.22 16.65 -23.14
CA TYR A 314 7.16 15.95 -21.85
C TYR A 314 5.73 15.61 -21.42
N VAL A 315 4.71 16.10 -22.11
CA VAL A 315 3.30 15.95 -21.72
C VAL A 315 2.67 14.77 -22.43
N GLN A 316 2.12 13.83 -21.67
CA GLN A 316 1.28 12.75 -22.19
C GLN A 316 0.14 12.49 -21.21
N PRO A 317 -1.06 13.06 -21.45
CA PRO A 317 -2.22 12.82 -20.61
C PRO A 317 -2.55 11.33 -20.55
N ARG A 318 -2.68 10.77 -19.33
CA ARG A 318 -2.94 9.35 -19.11
C ARG A 318 -4.08 9.14 -18.14
N SER A 319 -4.91 8.16 -18.46
CA SER A 319 -5.91 7.60 -17.57
C SER A 319 -5.46 6.21 -17.12
N TYR A 320 -5.53 5.95 -15.83
CA TYR A 320 -5.15 4.67 -15.24
C TYR A 320 -6.41 3.94 -14.79
N LYS A 321 -6.50 2.64 -15.09
CA LYS A 321 -7.61 1.81 -14.63
C LYS A 321 -7.44 1.52 -13.14
N SER A 322 -8.47 1.80 -12.35
CA SER A 322 -8.55 1.33 -10.97
C SER A 322 -8.77 -0.18 -10.95
N LYS A 323 -8.27 -0.85 -9.90
CA LYS A 323 -8.57 -2.25 -9.62
C LYS A 323 -9.78 -2.43 -8.69
N SER A 324 -10.30 -1.33 -8.12
CA SER A 324 -11.41 -1.40 -7.19
C SER A 324 -12.65 -1.99 -7.83
N LYS A 325 -13.27 -2.98 -7.16
CA LYS A 325 -14.59 -3.49 -7.53
C LYS A 325 -15.72 -2.58 -7.03
N ASN A 326 -15.47 -1.78 -5.99
CA ASN A 326 -16.51 -1.01 -5.32
C ASN A 326 -16.57 0.43 -5.84
N ALA A 327 -17.41 0.65 -6.86
CA ALA A 327 -17.56 1.96 -7.53
C ALA A 327 -18.18 3.05 -6.62
N GLN A 328 -18.74 2.68 -5.46
CA GLN A 328 -19.35 3.63 -4.51
C GLN A 328 -18.31 4.43 -3.73
N GLU A 329 -17.14 3.86 -3.46
CA GLU A 329 -15.98 4.55 -2.90
C GLU A 329 -15.24 5.31 -4.02
N ALA A 330 -15.92 6.25 -4.68
CA ALA A 330 -15.41 7.09 -5.78
C ALA A 330 -14.30 8.05 -5.31
N HIS A 331 -13.19 7.46 -4.88
CA HIS A 331 -12.01 8.16 -4.44
C HIS A 331 -11.12 8.46 -5.65
N GLU A 332 -10.44 9.60 -5.56
CA GLU A 332 -9.29 9.87 -6.40
C GLU A 332 -8.05 9.18 -5.82
N ALA A 333 -7.01 9.10 -6.63
CA ALA A 333 -5.68 8.76 -6.17
C ALA A 333 -5.19 9.74 -5.10
N VAL A 334 -4.18 9.33 -4.33
CA VAL A 334 -3.44 10.23 -3.44
C VAL A 334 -2.58 11.17 -4.29
N ARG A 335 -2.98 12.44 -4.33
CA ARG A 335 -2.35 13.52 -5.12
C ARG A 335 -2.38 14.84 -4.35
N PRO A 336 -1.58 15.85 -4.75
CA PRO A 336 -1.75 17.21 -4.26
C PRO A 336 -3.14 17.78 -4.59
N THR A 337 -3.65 18.64 -3.70
CA THR A 337 -4.85 19.47 -3.96
C THR A 337 -4.53 20.71 -4.77
N ASN A 338 -3.28 21.19 -4.71
CA ASN A 338 -2.81 22.36 -5.44
C ASN A 338 -1.40 22.12 -5.98
N PHE A 339 -1.31 21.92 -7.30
CA PHE A 339 -0.05 21.68 -7.99
C PHE A 339 0.86 22.91 -8.08
N ALA A 340 0.39 24.13 -7.79
CA ALA A 340 1.27 25.30 -7.68
C ALA A 340 2.19 25.25 -6.44
N LYS A 341 1.86 24.42 -5.43
CA LYS A 341 2.70 24.19 -4.26
C LYS A 341 3.57 22.95 -4.49
N LYS A 342 4.89 23.14 -4.62
CA LYS A 342 5.84 22.03 -4.82
C LYS A 342 6.26 21.34 -3.51
N SER A 343 6.05 21.99 -2.38
CA SER A 343 6.31 21.44 -1.04
C SER A 343 5.24 21.91 -0.06
N ALA A 344 4.83 21.04 0.87
CA ALA A 344 3.82 21.34 1.88
C ALA A 344 4.02 20.46 3.13
N GLY A 345 3.41 20.86 4.25
CA GLY A 345 3.55 20.17 5.53
C GLY A 345 4.43 20.89 6.55
N SER A 346 4.20 20.59 7.83
CA SER A 346 4.83 21.28 8.97
C SER A 346 6.08 20.58 9.51
N THR A 347 6.25 19.28 9.23
CA THR A 347 7.40 18.49 9.69
C THR A 347 8.22 17.94 8.52
N GLY A 348 9.45 17.51 8.78
CA GLY A 348 10.29 16.87 7.75
C GLY A 348 9.59 15.68 7.08
N ASP A 349 8.93 14.84 7.88
CA ASP A 349 8.16 13.70 7.36
C ASP A 349 7.03 14.09 6.42
N GLN A 350 6.28 15.15 6.76
CA GLN A 350 5.18 15.63 5.93
C GLN A 350 5.71 16.21 4.61
N LYS A 351 6.78 16.99 4.65
CA LYS A 351 7.40 17.57 3.44
C LYS A 351 7.93 16.48 2.50
N ALA A 352 8.68 15.53 3.05
CA ALA A 352 9.24 14.43 2.27
C ALA A 352 8.14 13.54 1.65
N LEU A 353 7.05 13.28 2.39
CA LEU A 353 5.93 12.51 1.86
C LEU A 353 5.14 13.30 0.80
N TYR A 354 4.93 14.60 1.00
CA TYR A 354 4.27 15.46 0.04
C TYR A 354 5.03 15.55 -1.28
N GLU A 355 6.35 15.76 -1.22
CA GLU A 355 7.22 15.78 -2.41
C GLU A 355 7.14 14.46 -3.17
N LEU A 356 7.16 13.33 -2.46
CA LEU A 356 6.98 12.01 -3.08
C LEU A 356 5.62 11.89 -3.80
N ILE A 357 4.53 12.33 -3.15
CA ILE A 357 3.17 12.33 -3.72
C ILE A 357 3.09 13.24 -4.95
N PHE A 358 3.68 14.43 -4.87
CA PHE A 358 3.74 15.40 -5.96
C PHE A 358 4.48 14.85 -7.17
N GLU A 359 5.70 14.33 -6.98
CA GLU A 359 6.52 13.73 -8.04
C GLU A 359 5.77 12.60 -8.75
N ARG A 360 5.14 11.69 -8.00
CA ARG A 360 4.38 10.57 -8.59
C ARG A 360 3.20 11.06 -9.41
N ALA A 361 2.41 12.00 -8.89
CA ALA A 361 1.24 12.52 -9.58
C ALA A 361 1.64 13.23 -10.89
N VAL A 362 2.66 14.08 -10.85
CA VAL A 362 3.17 14.80 -12.03
C VAL A 362 3.77 13.83 -13.05
N ALA A 363 4.67 12.93 -12.62
CA ALA A 363 5.30 11.93 -13.49
C ALA A 363 4.26 11.04 -14.18
N SER A 364 3.14 10.73 -13.53
CA SER A 364 2.07 9.91 -14.11
C SER A 364 1.43 10.50 -15.37
N GLN A 365 1.59 11.80 -15.63
CA GLN A 365 1.05 12.51 -16.80
C GLN A 365 2.14 12.92 -17.80
N MET A 366 3.35 12.39 -17.63
CA MET A 366 4.48 12.68 -18.51
C MET A 366 4.66 11.61 -19.60
N ALA A 367 5.39 11.99 -20.64
CA ALA A 367 5.82 11.09 -21.71
C ALA A 367 6.70 9.93 -21.18
N ASP A 368 6.70 8.81 -21.91
CA ASP A 368 7.62 7.70 -21.64
C ASP A 368 9.08 8.18 -21.69
N ALA A 369 9.95 7.57 -20.87
CA ALA A 369 11.38 7.69 -21.10
C ALA A 369 11.79 6.72 -22.22
N THR A 370 12.73 7.12 -23.07
CA THR A 370 13.31 6.26 -24.12
C THR A 370 14.75 5.94 -23.76
N LEU A 371 15.04 4.65 -23.62
CA LEU A 371 16.39 4.14 -23.38
C LEU A 371 16.89 3.41 -24.63
N LYS A 372 18.13 3.71 -25.02
CA LYS A 372 18.86 2.90 -26.00
C LYS A 372 19.61 1.80 -25.24
N ARG A 373 19.29 0.54 -25.54
CA ARG A 373 19.98 -0.63 -25.00
C ARG A 373 20.88 -1.21 -26.06
N THR A 374 22.10 -1.52 -25.68
CA THR A 374 23.09 -2.16 -26.54
C THR A 374 23.55 -3.44 -25.85
N LYS A 375 23.38 -4.59 -26.48
CA LYS A 375 23.94 -5.86 -26.02
C LYS A 375 25.02 -6.30 -27.01
N LEU A 376 26.24 -6.41 -26.52
CA LEU A 376 27.36 -6.96 -27.28
C LEU A 376 27.51 -8.43 -26.89
N ILE A 377 27.63 -9.30 -27.88
CA ILE A 377 27.85 -10.74 -27.70
C ILE A 377 29.17 -11.10 -28.36
N THR A 378 30.03 -11.79 -27.62
CA THR A 378 31.39 -12.15 -28.00
C THR A 378 31.66 -13.62 -27.70
N ASN A 379 32.58 -14.22 -28.44
CA ASN A 379 33.10 -15.55 -28.16
C ASN A 379 34.53 -15.67 -28.72
N VAL A 380 35.23 -16.74 -28.37
CA VAL A 380 36.55 -17.05 -28.91
C VAL A 380 36.50 -17.39 -30.40
N THR A 381 37.56 -17.05 -31.13
CA THR A 381 37.80 -17.48 -32.51
C THR A 381 38.75 -18.69 -32.54
N ASP A 382 38.73 -19.43 -33.65
CA ASP A 382 39.70 -20.49 -33.97
C ASP A 382 39.89 -21.57 -32.89
N SER A 383 38.86 -21.82 -32.08
CA SER A 383 38.86 -22.88 -31.07
C SER A 383 38.22 -24.17 -31.59
N ALA A 384 38.87 -25.30 -31.34
CA ALA A 384 38.28 -26.62 -31.57
C ALA A 384 37.24 -27.00 -30.50
N GLU A 385 37.24 -26.31 -29.36
CA GLU A 385 36.30 -26.52 -28.27
C GLU A 385 35.22 -25.42 -28.26
N THR A 386 33.97 -25.83 -28.13
CA THR A 386 32.86 -24.88 -27.98
C THR A 386 32.72 -24.41 -26.54
N ILE A 387 32.58 -23.10 -26.35
CA ILE A 387 32.20 -22.48 -25.07
C ILE A 387 30.96 -21.60 -25.25
N PRO A 388 30.19 -21.34 -24.16
CA PRO A 388 29.06 -20.42 -24.22
C PRO A 388 29.48 -19.01 -24.64
N ASP A 389 28.54 -18.25 -25.20
CA ASP A 389 28.80 -16.85 -25.51
C ASP A 389 28.96 -16.01 -24.24
N PHE A 390 29.69 -14.92 -24.36
CA PHE A 390 29.82 -13.91 -23.32
C PHE A 390 29.13 -12.63 -23.78
N ALA A 391 28.53 -11.89 -22.85
CA ALA A 391 27.77 -10.69 -23.16
C ALA A 391 28.02 -9.55 -22.19
N VAL A 392 27.90 -8.33 -22.69
CA VAL A 392 27.82 -7.11 -21.88
C VAL A 392 26.63 -6.28 -22.35
N ASN A 393 25.94 -5.65 -21.40
CA ASN A 393 24.78 -4.81 -21.67
C ASN A 393 25.12 -3.36 -21.32
N GLY A 394 24.92 -2.47 -22.29
CA GLY A 394 24.86 -1.03 -22.11
C GLY A 394 23.43 -0.53 -22.17
N SER A 395 23.17 0.57 -21.46
CA SER A 395 21.89 1.26 -21.47
C SER A 395 22.15 2.75 -21.28
N ARG A 396 21.60 3.57 -22.18
CA ARG A 396 21.68 5.03 -22.09
C ARG A 396 20.31 5.67 -22.28
N VAL A 397 19.98 6.67 -21.45
CA VAL A 397 18.78 7.48 -21.64
C VAL A 397 18.93 8.39 -22.86
N ILE A 398 18.02 8.24 -23.83
CA ILE A 398 17.92 9.09 -25.04
C ILE A 398 16.95 10.24 -24.79
N PHE A 399 15.83 9.94 -24.13
CA PHE A 399 14.84 10.91 -23.69
C PHE A 399 14.43 10.53 -22.27
N ASP A 400 14.60 11.45 -21.31
CA ASP A 400 14.36 11.17 -19.90
C ASP A 400 12.86 11.16 -19.55
N GLY A 401 12.01 11.84 -20.32
CA GLY A 401 10.55 11.81 -20.14
C GLY A 401 10.17 12.06 -18.68
N TRP A 402 9.37 11.16 -18.09
CA TRP A 402 8.98 11.23 -16.68
C TRP A 402 10.14 11.11 -15.67
N LEU A 403 11.30 10.54 -16.04
CA LEU A 403 12.48 10.43 -15.18
C LEU A 403 13.10 11.79 -14.84
N LYS A 404 12.73 12.84 -15.59
CA LYS A 404 13.13 14.22 -15.30
C LYS A 404 12.60 14.72 -13.96
N VAL A 405 11.41 14.27 -13.57
CA VAL A 405 10.77 14.60 -12.29
C VAL A 405 11.09 13.54 -11.23
N ASP A 406 11.09 12.25 -11.58
CA ASP A 406 11.47 11.17 -10.66
C ASP A 406 12.93 10.73 -10.91
N THR A 407 13.88 11.59 -10.55
CA THR A 407 15.32 11.41 -10.83
C THR A 407 15.90 10.16 -10.17
N ARG A 408 15.39 9.78 -8.99
CA ARG A 408 15.77 8.54 -8.29
C ARG A 408 15.43 7.28 -9.10
N ALA A 409 14.45 7.35 -10.00
CA ALA A 409 14.10 6.24 -10.85
C ALA A 409 15.00 6.12 -12.08
N ARG A 410 15.80 7.14 -12.42
CA ARG A 410 16.60 7.18 -13.67
C ARG A 410 17.63 6.06 -13.75
N GLY A 411 18.35 5.79 -12.66
CA GLY A 411 19.53 4.95 -12.66
C GLY A 411 20.72 5.64 -13.34
N GLU A 412 21.87 4.96 -13.38
CA GLU A 412 23.06 5.42 -14.09
C GLU A 412 23.10 4.84 -15.50
N ASP A 413 23.61 5.63 -16.45
CA ASP A 413 23.86 5.12 -17.80
C ASP A 413 25.05 4.14 -17.75
N THR A 414 24.88 2.96 -18.35
CA THR A 414 25.96 2.00 -18.54
C THR A 414 26.42 2.12 -19.98
N GLU A 415 27.55 2.78 -20.21
CA GLU A 415 28.12 2.90 -21.55
C GLU A 415 28.93 1.66 -21.92
N VAL A 416 28.73 1.17 -23.13
CA VAL A 416 29.58 0.16 -23.76
C VAL A 416 30.29 0.80 -24.96
N PRO A 417 31.57 0.46 -25.23
CA PRO A 417 32.28 0.96 -26.41
C PRO A 417 31.54 0.63 -27.70
N LYS A 418 31.70 1.50 -28.71
CA LYS A 418 31.17 1.25 -30.05
C LYS A 418 32.03 0.19 -30.74
N LEU A 419 31.53 -1.03 -30.75
CA LEU A 419 32.11 -2.18 -31.46
C LEU A 419 31.16 -2.63 -32.58
N GLN A 420 31.71 -3.34 -33.56
CA GLN A 420 31.00 -3.93 -34.70
C GLN A 420 31.23 -5.44 -34.73
N LYS A 421 30.33 -6.16 -35.42
CA LYS A 421 30.51 -7.58 -35.66
C LYS A 421 31.85 -7.83 -36.38
N GLY A 422 32.64 -8.77 -35.87
CA GLY A 422 33.98 -9.11 -36.36
C GLY A 422 35.10 -8.29 -35.73
N ASP A 423 34.82 -7.31 -34.86
CA ASP A 423 35.88 -6.63 -34.12
C ASP A 423 36.60 -7.62 -33.19
N THR A 424 37.92 -7.64 -33.29
CA THR A 424 38.80 -8.52 -32.50
C THR A 424 39.12 -7.91 -31.13
N LEU A 425 39.09 -8.73 -30.10
CA LEU A 425 39.40 -8.36 -28.72
C LEU A 425 40.47 -9.30 -28.15
N SER A 426 41.39 -8.74 -27.37
CA SER A 426 42.43 -9.53 -26.68
C SER A 426 41.99 -9.84 -25.25
N CYS A 427 42.10 -11.10 -24.83
CA CYS A 427 41.76 -11.49 -23.47
C CYS A 427 42.85 -11.06 -22.48
N LYS A 428 42.48 -10.33 -21.41
CA LYS A 428 43.39 -10.05 -20.30
C LYS A 428 43.36 -11.14 -19.25
N GLU A 429 42.17 -11.56 -18.87
CA GLU A 429 41.91 -12.63 -17.92
C GLU A 429 40.46 -13.11 -18.07
N VAL A 430 40.21 -14.35 -17.64
CA VAL A 430 38.86 -14.82 -17.35
C VAL A 430 38.76 -15.09 -15.85
N ALA A 431 38.02 -14.24 -15.15
CA ALA A 431 37.74 -14.38 -13.74
C ALA A 431 36.59 -15.37 -13.52
N ILE A 432 36.75 -16.26 -12.52
CA ILE A 432 35.70 -17.17 -12.06
C ILE A 432 35.30 -16.71 -10.66
N GLU A 433 34.02 -16.44 -10.46
CA GLU A 433 33.43 -16.15 -9.16
C GLU A 433 32.51 -17.30 -8.78
N ALA A 434 32.85 -18.05 -7.73
CA ALA A 434 31.97 -19.05 -7.15
C ALA A 434 30.83 -18.36 -6.39
N LYS A 435 29.59 -18.75 -6.71
CA LYS A 435 28.38 -18.23 -6.07
C LYS A 435 27.50 -19.37 -5.62
N GLN A 436 26.59 -19.01 -4.73
CA GLN A 436 25.54 -19.90 -4.25
C GLN A 436 24.20 -19.23 -4.46
N THR A 437 23.23 -20.00 -4.96
CA THR A 437 21.84 -19.55 -5.00
C THR A 437 21.41 -19.12 -3.60
N GLN A 438 20.63 -18.06 -3.48
CA GLN A 438 20.16 -17.55 -2.19
C GLN A 438 18.67 -17.88 -2.02
N PRO A 439 18.22 -18.15 -0.77
CA PRO A 439 16.80 -18.30 -0.52
C PRO A 439 16.05 -17.01 -0.86
N PRO A 440 14.71 -17.07 -1.06
CA PRO A 440 13.92 -15.87 -1.20
C PRO A 440 14.11 -14.95 0.01
N GLY A 441 14.29 -13.65 -0.23
CA GLY A 441 14.46 -12.69 0.85
C GLY A 441 13.24 -12.63 1.77
N ARG A 442 13.47 -12.42 3.07
CA ARG A 442 12.39 -12.12 4.02
C ARG A 442 11.59 -10.90 3.56
N TYR A 443 10.31 -10.86 3.96
CA TYR A 443 9.48 -9.72 3.66
C TYR A 443 9.98 -8.47 4.39
N SER A 444 10.04 -7.36 3.66
CA SER A 444 10.02 -6.04 4.28
C SER A 444 8.58 -5.61 4.56
N GLU A 445 8.36 -4.56 5.35
CA GLU A 445 7.01 -3.97 5.51
C GLU A 445 6.35 -3.65 4.16
N ALA A 446 7.12 -3.08 3.21
CA ALA A 446 6.66 -2.84 1.84
C ALA A 446 6.36 -4.14 1.08
N GLY A 447 7.22 -5.14 1.21
CA GLY A 447 7.06 -6.44 0.58
C GLY A 447 5.80 -7.15 1.06
N LEU A 448 5.51 -7.10 2.36
CA LEU A 448 4.32 -7.73 2.92
C LEU A 448 3.04 -7.00 2.51
N ILE A 449 3.03 -5.66 2.47
CA ILE A 449 1.87 -4.91 1.95
C ILE A 449 1.58 -5.28 0.50
N LYS A 450 2.62 -5.39 -0.33
CA LYS A 450 2.47 -5.80 -1.72
C LYS A 450 1.87 -7.21 -1.84
N GLU A 451 2.30 -8.13 -0.97
CA GLU A 451 1.79 -9.50 -0.96
C GLU A 451 0.33 -9.57 -0.47
N LEU A 452 0.00 -8.82 0.59
CA LEU A 452 -1.36 -8.69 1.10
C LEU A 452 -2.33 -8.16 0.03
N GLU A 453 -1.96 -7.07 -0.65
CA GLU A 453 -2.75 -6.51 -1.75
C GLU A 453 -2.91 -7.51 -2.91
N LYS A 454 -1.83 -8.24 -3.24
CA LYS A 454 -1.85 -9.26 -4.31
C LYS A 454 -2.79 -10.42 -3.98
N ARG A 455 -2.85 -10.84 -2.71
CA ARG A 455 -3.68 -11.94 -2.22
C ARG A 455 -5.10 -11.49 -1.79
N GLY A 456 -5.46 -10.22 -1.98
CA GLY A 456 -6.78 -9.69 -1.59
C GLY A 456 -6.99 -9.54 -0.08
N ILE A 457 -5.93 -9.65 0.72
CA ILE A 457 -5.98 -9.62 2.18
C ILE A 457 -5.80 -8.19 2.67
N GLY A 458 -6.80 -7.68 3.38
CA GLY A 458 -6.83 -6.32 3.89
C GLY A 458 -7.28 -5.30 2.86
N ARG A 459 -7.31 -4.04 3.29
CA ARG A 459 -7.82 -2.88 2.55
C ARG A 459 -6.95 -1.65 2.88
N PRO A 460 -7.06 -0.54 2.11
CA PRO A 460 -6.35 0.71 2.39
C PRO A 460 -6.35 1.14 3.86
N SER A 461 -7.47 0.94 4.56
CA SER A 461 -7.63 1.28 5.98
C SER A 461 -6.91 0.32 6.95
N THR A 462 -6.50 -0.87 6.52
CA THR A 462 -6.04 -1.94 7.43
C THR A 462 -4.57 -2.33 7.25
N TYR A 463 -3.91 -2.02 6.14
CA TYR A 463 -2.51 -2.43 5.91
C TYR A 463 -1.58 -2.03 7.07
N ALA A 464 -1.62 -0.76 7.49
CA ALA A 464 -0.77 -0.28 8.57
C ALA A 464 -1.13 -0.89 9.94
N SER A 465 -2.42 -1.13 10.21
CA SER A 465 -2.87 -1.71 11.49
C SER A 465 -2.53 -3.20 11.59
N ILE A 466 -2.62 -3.96 10.49
CA ILE A 466 -2.17 -5.36 10.41
C ILE A 466 -0.69 -5.44 10.77
N MET A 467 0.16 -4.64 10.09
CA MET A 467 1.61 -4.62 10.34
C MET A 467 1.91 -4.29 11.80
N ASN A 468 1.28 -3.24 12.32
CA ASN A 468 1.49 -2.83 13.70
C ASN A 468 1.04 -3.92 14.69
N THR A 469 -0.05 -4.63 14.41
CA THR A 469 -0.60 -5.64 15.33
C THR A 469 0.29 -6.87 15.42
N ILE A 470 0.77 -7.42 14.29
CA ILE A 470 1.63 -8.61 14.32
C ILE A 470 2.97 -8.34 15.01
N VAL A 471 3.49 -7.11 14.89
CA VAL A 471 4.71 -6.67 15.58
C VAL A 471 4.44 -6.44 17.07
N GLN A 472 3.41 -5.69 17.43
CA GLN A 472 3.09 -5.41 18.84
C GLN A 472 2.75 -6.66 19.65
N ARG A 473 2.21 -7.70 19.00
CA ARG A 473 1.92 -9.00 19.63
C ARG A 473 3.16 -9.90 19.76
N GLY A 474 4.32 -9.48 19.25
CA GLY A 474 5.56 -10.24 19.34
C GLY A 474 5.62 -11.46 18.41
N TYR A 475 4.78 -11.53 17.38
CA TYR A 475 4.83 -12.61 16.40
C TYR A 475 5.93 -12.42 15.36
N VAL A 476 6.30 -11.16 15.15
CA VAL A 476 7.32 -10.74 14.21
C VAL A 476 8.10 -9.59 14.85
N GLU A 477 9.42 -9.66 14.77
CA GLU A 477 10.32 -8.56 15.12
C GLU A 477 10.70 -7.76 13.87
N LYS A 478 11.13 -6.52 14.09
CA LYS A 478 11.61 -5.66 13.02
C LYS A 478 13.10 -5.46 13.15
N ASP A 479 13.84 -5.93 12.15
CA ASP A 479 15.23 -5.57 11.94
C ASP A 479 15.34 -4.62 10.74
N GLY A 480 15.55 -3.34 11.03
CA GLY A 480 15.41 -2.27 10.06
C GLY A 480 14.01 -2.25 9.43
N ARG A 481 13.93 -2.65 8.16
CA ARG A 481 12.66 -2.75 7.39
C ARG A 481 12.18 -4.19 7.21
N THR A 482 13.00 -5.15 7.61
CA THR A 482 12.77 -6.58 7.43
C THR A 482 11.95 -7.12 8.59
N LEU A 483 10.99 -7.98 8.28
CA LEU A 483 10.15 -8.68 9.22
C LEU A 483 10.81 -10.02 9.56
N ILE A 484 11.19 -10.20 10.82
CA ILE A 484 11.82 -11.41 11.33
C ILE A 484 10.78 -12.21 12.13
N PRO A 485 10.37 -13.38 11.64
CA PRO A 485 9.48 -14.28 12.38
C PRO A 485 10.03 -14.65 13.76
N THR A 486 9.16 -14.75 14.76
CA THR A 486 9.54 -15.27 16.09
C THR A 486 9.03 -16.69 16.28
N ASP A 487 9.62 -17.44 17.21
CA ASP A 487 9.14 -18.78 17.58
C ASP A 487 7.67 -18.75 18.05
N THR A 488 7.28 -17.67 18.74
CA THR A 488 5.89 -17.48 19.17
C THR A 488 4.97 -17.30 17.96
N GLY A 489 5.40 -16.53 16.96
CA GLY A 489 4.66 -16.38 15.71
C GLY A 489 4.52 -17.70 14.95
N ASP A 490 5.58 -18.50 14.89
CA ASP A 490 5.58 -19.80 14.19
C ASP A 490 4.64 -20.80 14.87
N VAL A 491 4.68 -20.91 16.20
CA VAL A 491 3.78 -21.78 16.96
C VAL A 491 2.32 -21.37 16.77
N VAL A 492 2.01 -20.07 16.82
CA VAL A 492 0.63 -19.59 16.59
C VAL A 492 0.18 -19.82 15.16
N SER A 493 1.03 -19.52 14.17
CA SER A 493 0.68 -19.75 12.75
C SER A 493 0.44 -21.23 12.50
N THR A 494 1.35 -22.10 12.95
CA THR A 494 1.25 -23.55 12.80
C THR A 494 -0.03 -24.09 13.44
N PHE A 495 -0.35 -23.68 14.68
CA PHE A 495 -1.60 -24.08 15.34
C PHE A 495 -2.85 -23.69 14.54
N LEU A 496 -2.86 -22.48 13.97
CA LEU A 496 -4.00 -22.02 13.16
C LEU A 496 -4.05 -22.73 11.79
N GLU A 497 -2.91 -23.01 11.19
CA GLU A 497 -2.82 -23.76 9.93
C GLU A 497 -3.27 -25.21 10.09
N GLU A 498 -3.02 -25.86 11.23
CA GLU A 498 -3.40 -27.25 11.48
C GLU A 498 -4.89 -27.42 11.86
N HIS A 499 -5.54 -26.38 12.37
CA HIS A 499 -6.88 -26.51 12.97
C HIS A 499 -7.92 -25.57 12.40
N PHE A 500 -7.50 -24.49 11.75
CA PHE A 500 -8.37 -23.42 11.26
C PHE A 500 -7.96 -22.94 9.86
N THR A 501 -7.35 -23.81 9.04
CA THR A 501 -6.85 -23.47 7.70
C THR A 501 -7.89 -22.73 6.86
N ASP A 502 -9.13 -23.23 6.86
CA ASP A 502 -10.24 -22.66 6.09
C ASP A 502 -10.53 -21.20 6.49
N TYR A 503 -10.37 -20.88 7.78
CA TYR A 503 -10.64 -19.55 8.35
C TYR A 503 -9.45 -18.57 8.26
N ILE A 504 -8.27 -19.06 7.90
CA ILE A 504 -7.05 -18.25 7.73
C ILE A 504 -6.46 -18.38 6.32
N SER A 505 -7.22 -18.96 5.38
CA SER A 505 -6.82 -19.06 3.99
C SER A 505 -6.92 -17.71 3.28
N ASP A 506 -6.11 -17.55 2.25
CA ASP A 506 -6.08 -16.33 1.44
C ASP A 506 -7.46 -16.10 0.77
N ASP A 507 -8.00 -17.16 0.16
CA ASP A 507 -9.28 -17.14 -0.54
C ASP A 507 -10.42 -16.75 0.42
N PHE A 508 -10.53 -17.40 1.57
CA PHE A 508 -11.55 -17.09 2.56
C PHE A 508 -11.45 -15.64 3.08
N THR A 509 -10.23 -15.16 3.32
CA THR A 509 -10.02 -13.81 3.82
C THR A 509 -10.35 -12.76 2.77
N SER A 510 -10.01 -13.03 1.50
CA SER A 510 -10.37 -12.16 0.38
C SER A 510 -11.88 -12.17 0.13
N GLU A 511 -12.51 -13.35 0.10
CA GLU A 511 -13.95 -13.52 -0.06
C GLU A 511 -14.71 -12.76 1.01
N MET A 512 -14.36 -12.93 2.29
CA MET A 512 -15.00 -12.18 3.38
C MET A 512 -14.88 -10.66 3.22
N GLU A 513 -13.76 -10.15 2.72
CA GLU A 513 -13.66 -8.71 2.46
C GLU A 513 -14.52 -8.29 1.25
N ASP A 514 -14.67 -9.13 0.23
CA ASP A 514 -15.60 -8.90 -0.88
C ASP A 514 -17.06 -8.94 -0.39
N GLU A 515 -17.43 -9.85 0.52
CA GLU A 515 -18.75 -9.90 1.14
C GLU A 515 -19.07 -8.62 1.95
N LEU A 516 -18.07 -8.07 2.65
CA LEU A 516 -18.21 -6.78 3.34
C LEU A 516 -18.39 -5.62 2.34
N ASP A 517 -17.74 -5.69 1.18
CA ASP A 517 -17.89 -4.70 0.13
C ASP A 517 -19.27 -4.82 -0.57
N GLU A 518 -19.83 -6.03 -0.68
CA GLU A 518 -21.20 -6.31 -1.14
C GLU A 518 -22.26 -5.83 -0.13
N ILE A 519 -21.99 -5.89 1.19
CA ILE A 519 -22.87 -5.26 2.19
C ILE A 519 -22.84 -3.74 1.99
N ALA A 520 -21.65 -3.17 1.74
CA ALA A 520 -21.50 -1.74 1.50
C ALA A 520 -22.25 -1.27 0.25
N SER A 521 -22.32 -2.08 -0.81
CA SER A 521 -23.08 -1.77 -2.02
C SER A 521 -24.60 -2.03 -1.90
N GLY A 522 -25.04 -2.70 -0.84
CA GLY A 522 -26.43 -3.12 -0.65
C GLY A 522 -26.79 -4.40 -1.41
N GLU A 523 -25.80 -5.13 -1.91
CA GLU A 523 -25.96 -6.38 -2.67
C GLU A 523 -26.00 -7.63 -1.77
N ARG A 524 -25.63 -7.48 -0.49
CA ARG A 524 -25.61 -8.56 0.50
C ARG A 524 -26.18 -8.14 1.86
N GLU A 525 -26.80 -9.09 2.55
CA GLU A 525 -27.44 -8.86 3.86
C GLU A 525 -26.50 -9.07 5.05
N TYR A 526 -26.51 -8.14 6.00
CA TYR A 526 -25.72 -8.17 7.23
C TYR A 526 -25.89 -9.47 8.04
N VAL A 527 -27.12 -9.79 8.48
CA VAL A 527 -27.39 -10.89 9.41
C VAL A 527 -27.02 -12.24 8.79
N LYS A 528 -27.38 -12.43 7.52
CA LYS A 528 -27.08 -13.65 6.77
C LYS A 528 -25.57 -13.87 6.68
N THR A 529 -24.81 -12.85 6.28
CA THR A 529 -23.34 -12.92 6.17
C THR A 529 -22.69 -13.32 7.48
N LEU A 530 -23.07 -12.65 8.58
CA LEU A 530 -22.53 -12.97 9.90
C LEU A 530 -22.93 -14.39 10.37
N SER A 531 -24.15 -14.82 10.09
CA SER A 531 -24.62 -16.17 10.44
C SER A 531 -23.90 -17.26 9.66
N ASP A 532 -23.72 -17.06 8.36
CA ASP A 532 -23.09 -18.03 7.44
C ASP A 532 -21.62 -18.25 7.84
N PHE A 533 -20.96 -17.20 8.30
CA PHE A 533 -19.62 -17.26 8.87
C PHE A 533 -19.57 -17.86 10.29
N TYR A 534 -20.33 -17.27 11.23
CA TYR A 534 -20.07 -17.46 12.66
C TYR A 534 -20.55 -18.82 13.18
N LYS A 535 -21.66 -19.34 12.66
CA LYS A 535 -22.20 -20.64 13.11
C LYS A 535 -21.25 -21.82 12.80
N PRO A 536 -20.67 -21.96 11.59
CA PRO A 536 -19.63 -22.95 11.37
C PRO A 536 -18.36 -22.67 12.18
N PHE A 537 -17.92 -21.42 12.25
CA PHE A 537 -16.70 -21.02 12.96
C PHE A 537 -16.74 -21.40 14.45
N THR A 538 -17.83 -21.07 15.15
CA THR A 538 -18.00 -21.42 16.56
C THR A 538 -18.01 -22.92 16.81
N LYS A 539 -18.60 -23.72 15.91
CA LYS A 539 -18.52 -25.18 15.99
C LYS A 539 -17.10 -25.68 15.83
N ALA A 540 -16.33 -25.10 14.90
CA ALA A 540 -14.92 -25.43 14.70
C ALA A 540 -14.08 -25.08 15.94
N VAL A 541 -14.31 -23.93 16.57
CA VAL A 541 -13.65 -23.54 17.82
C VAL A 541 -14.01 -24.52 18.96
N ALA A 542 -15.30 -24.81 19.14
CA ALA A 542 -15.78 -25.72 20.19
C ALA A 542 -15.20 -27.14 20.04
N ALA A 543 -15.04 -27.63 18.81
CA ALA A 543 -14.44 -28.94 18.54
C ALA A 543 -12.96 -29.04 18.94
N LYS A 544 -12.31 -27.91 19.23
CA LYS A 544 -10.91 -27.82 19.64
C LYS A 544 -10.73 -27.40 21.09
N GLU A 545 -11.80 -27.13 21.86
CA GLU A 545 -11.68 -26.64 23.24
C GLU A 545 -11.03 -27.62 24.23
#